data_AF-A0A7K3RZY5-F1
#
_entry.id   AF-A0A7K3RZY5-F1
#
_cell.length_a   1.000
_cell.length_b   1.000
_cell.length_c   1.000
_cell.angle_alpha   90.00
_cell.angle_beta   90.00
_cell.angle_gamma   90.00
#
_symmetry.space_group_name_H-M   'P 1'
#
loop_
_entity.id
_entity.type
_entity.pdbx_description
1 polymer ?
#
loop_
_entity_poly.entity_id
_entity_poly.type
_entity_poly.pdbx_seq_one_letter_code
_entity_poly.pdbx_strand_id
1 'polypeptide(L)'
;MRWIRGRRAWFPYALAGGVLALVVAGSVGWFLADRAQQHTDNLRQLDRACAGLLPGERLRGFVPENGAGVLEEYGTMLDPGQESRALLNCTLSWGSGRWEPAHRVRIRAEAQIAAQVEEAGAAEKGIPRVSDFPLPLPPGVTGSTGSDDRVRGSEVSASLRVECPGGLRGRKAPSRTLQVSVELPSKADSEYDVPATDHLLAARTAVATANWVTERQKCGADPIRTDASPRPAAGPTPTELCAWLDPEELEFARDTWEFSGDGAYNRRAGFCSGHITGYGGFARLPVVEVTAESWSGEFARGAYERHTDVGTAPGQRAPSPVRRDGTVVIRTSAFSPRLALWAKSECDGGTAYHRIAVTPEFDSGSGADEEEEKKVVVEGADRRRLSADARATLDRYLAAADSWPGRANCRATTVLGEVEEWPR
;
A
#
# COMPACT_ATOMS: atom_id res chain seq x y z
N MET A 1 -38.37 58.05 57.20
CA MET A 1 -37.79 57.41 56.01
C MET A 1 -36.75 56.39 56.46
N ARG A 2 -37.02 55.11 56.20
CA ARG A 2 -36.21 53.95 56.59
C ARG A 2 -35.60 53.40 55.29
N TRP A 3 -34.27 53.34 55.18
CA TRP A 3 -33.47 52.34 54.44
C TRP A 3 -32.10 52.92 54.05
N ILE A 4 -31.06 52.56 54.79
CA ILE A 4 -29.72 52.33 54.21
C ILE A 4 -29.26 51.00 54.81
N ARG A 5 -29.56 49.92 54.10
CA ARG A 5 -29.15 48.56 54.42
C ARG A 5 -28.18 48.11 53.34
N GLY A 6 -27.01 47.62 53.77
CA GLY A 6 -26.21 46.64 53.04
C GLY A 6 -25.21 47.21 52.03
N ARG A 7 -23.94 47.34 52.42
CA ARG A 7 -22.79 47.35 51.49
C ARG A 7 -21.45 47.17 52.22
N ARG A 8 -21.31 46.17 53.10
CA ARG A 8 -20.02 45.86 53.75
C ARG A 8 -19.73 44.36 53.92
N ALA A 9 -20.27 43.52 53.03
CA ALA A 9 -19.96 42.08 53.03
C ALA A 9 -19.32 41.58 51.72
N TRP A 10 -19.10 42.44 50.71
CA TRP A 10 -18.70 41.99 49.36
C TRP A 10 -17.19 42.03 49.08
N PHE A 11 -16.42 42.79 49.86
CA PHE A 11 -14.98 42.94 49.68
C PHE A 11 -14.14 41.68 49.98
N PRO A 12 -14.41 40.87 51.03
CA PRO A 12 -13.59 39.67 51.28
C PRO A 12 -13.84 38.56 50.25
N TYR A 13 -15.04 38.47 49.68
CA TYR A 13 -15.36 37.47 48.65
C TYR A 13 -14.75 37.79 47.27
N ALA A 14 -14.63 39.08 46.92
CA ALA A 14 -14.01 39.49 45.67
C ALA A 14 -12.48 39.26 45.66
N LEU A 15 -11.80 39.50 46.79
CA LEU A 15 -10.36 39.23 46.94
C LEU A 15 -10.06 37.72 46.99
N ALA A 16 -10.88 36.94 47.71
CA ALA A 16 -10.76 35.49 47.72
C ALA A 16 -11.02 34.88 46.33
N GLY A 17 -12.02 35.39 45.59
CA GLY A 17 -12.31 34.98 44.21
C GLY A 17 -11.18 35.31 43.23
N GLY A 18 -10.55 36.50 43.35
CA GLY A 18 -9.42 36.90 42.51
C GLY A 18 -8.15 36.08 42.74
N VAL A 19 -7.83 35.76 44.01
CA VAL A 19 -6.68 34.90 44.35
C VAL A 19 -6.93 33.46 43.88
N LEU A 20 -8.14 32.93 44.06
CA LEU A 20 -8.49 31.60 43.57
C LEU A 20 -8.41 31.54 42.04
N ALA A 21 -8.88 32.56 41.33
CA ALA A 21 -8.79 32.63 39.87
C ALA A 21 -7.33 32.69 39.38
N LEU A 22 -6.44 33.41 40.07
CA LEU A 22 -5.00 33.44 39.75
C LEU A 22 -4.31 32.10 40.02
N VAL A 23 -4.66 31.39 41.09
CA VAL A 23 -4.12 30.05 41.39
C VAL A 23 -4.63 29.02 40.37
N VAL A 24 -5.91 29.08 40.00
CA VAL A 24 -6.49 28.20 38.95
C VAL A 24 -5.87 28.53 37.59
N ALA A 25 -5.73 29.80 37.22
CA ALA A 25 -5.08 30.19 35.96
C ALA A 25 -3.59 29.80 35.93
N GLY A 26 -2.87 29.96 37.04
CA GLY A 26 -1.46 29.59 37.17
C GLY A 26 -1.23 28.08 37.12
N SER A 27 -2.10 27.30 37.76
CA SER A 27 -2.05 25.83 37.69
C SER A 27 -2.41 25.32 36.29
N VAL A 28 -3.45 25.87 35.64
CA VAL A 28 -3.79 25.55 34.24
C VAL A 28 -2.64 25.91 33.31
N GLY A 29 -2.01 27.07 33.47
CA GLY A 29 -0.84 27.47 32.69
C GLY A 29 0.37 26.55 32.87
N TRP A 30 0.64 26.12 34.11
CA TRP A 30 1.72 25.18 34.40
C TRP A 30 1.45 23.78 33.81
N PHE A 31 0.21 23.27 33.92
CA PHE A 31 -0.19 22.02 33.29
C PHE A 31 -0.12 22.07 31.76
N LEU A 32 -0.45 23.20 31.13
CA LEU A 32 -0.32 23.37 29.69
C LEU A 32 1.15 23.43 29.24
N ALA A 33 2.00 24.12 30.00
CA ALA A 33 3.44 24.18 29.74
C ALA A 33 4.12 22.80 29.91
N ASP A 34 3.76 22.06 30.95
CA ASP A 34 4.24 20.70 31.20
C ASP A 34 3.83 19.73 30.08
N ARG A 35 2.59 19.84 29.60
CA ARG A 35 2.11 19.07 28.43
C ARG A 35 2.87 19.39 27.14
N ALA A 36 3.06 20.68 26.85
CA ALA A 36 3.80 21.10 25.66
C ALA A 36 5.26 20.62 25.69
N GLN A 37 5.89 20.66 26.87
CA GLN A 37 7.23 20.13 27.08
C GLN A 37 7.26 18.60 26.88
N GLN A 38 6.34 17.88 27.49
CA GLN A 38 6.22 16.42 27.37
C GLN A 38 6.00 15.98 25.92
N HIS A 39 5.13 16.67 25.18
CA HIS A 39 4.90 16.39 23.77
C HIS A 39 6.19 16.62 22.95
N THR A 40 6.91 17.71 23.21
CA THR A 40 8.20 17.99 22.56
C THR A 40 9.24 16.92 22.89
N ASP A 41 9.28 16.43 24.12
CA ASP A 41 10.17 15.36 24.53
C ASP A 41 9.83 14.03 23.84
N ASN A 42 8.54 13.70 23.71
CA ASN A 42 8.08 12.53 22.95
C ASN A 42 8.44 12.62 21.46
N LEU A 43 8.31 13.79 20.84
CA LEU A 43 8.75 14.01 19.45
C LEU A 43 10.26 13.82 19.30
N ARG A 44 11.06 14.34 20.25
CA ARG A 44 12.51 14.11 20.26
C ARG A 44 12.88 12.64 20.49
N GLN A 45 12.10 11.91 21.28
CA GLN A 45 12.28 10.47 21.47
C GLN A 45 11.98 9.71 20.18
N LEU A 46 10.88 10.04 19.50
CA LEU A 46 10.50 9.46 18.19
C LEU A 46 11.61 9.63 17.15
N ASP A 47 12.20 10.83 17.04
CA ASP A 47 13.23 11.12 16.03
C ASP A 47 14.56 10.37 16.29
N ARG A 48 14.83 9.95 17.53
CA ARG A 48 16.07 9.26 17.91
C ARG A 48 15.92 7.74 18.07
N ALA A 49 14.71 7.28 18.35
CA ALA A 49 14.41 5.88 18.59
C ALA A 49 14.74 5.00 17.38
N CYS A 50 15.01 3.72 17.65
CA CYS A 50 15.37 2.67 16.73
C CYS A 50 16.55 3.08 15.83
N ALA A 51 17.58 3.72 16.40
CA ALA A 51 18.73 4.26 15.67
C ALA A 51 18.36 5.28 14.56
N GLY A 52 17.23 5.99 14.73
CA GLY A 52 16.72 6.96 13.76
C GLY A 52 16.05 6.32 12.54
N LEU A 53 15.67 5.05 12.60
CA LEU A 53 15.01 4.33 11.50
C LEU A 53 13.50 4.59 11.40
N LEU A 54 12.91 5.26 12.40
CA LEU A 54 11.48 5.53 12.43
C LEU A 54 11.09 6.65 11.44
N PRO A 55 9.96 6.52 10.71
CA PRO A 55 9.45 7.58 9.85
C PRO A 55 8.80 8.70 10.68
N GLY A 56 9.64 9.51 11.34
CA GLY A 56 9.23 10.50 12.34
C GLY A 56 8.09 11.41 11.90
N GLU A 57 8.20 12.05 10.73
CA GLU A 57 7.17 12.97 10.20
C GLU A 57 5.79 12.33 10.07
N ARG A 58 5.72 11.05 9.67
CA ARG A 58 4.46 10.31 9.50
C ARG A 58 3.90 9.82 10.83
N LEU A 59 4.78 9.58 11.81
CA LEU A 59 4.39 9.08 13.12
C LEU A 59 4.03 10.19 14.12
N ARG A 60 4.36 11.47 13.84
CA ARG A 60 4.02 12.60 14.72
C ARG A 60 2.54 12.66 15.10
N GLY A 61 1.65 12.28 14.17
CA GLY A 61 0.20 12.27 14.39
C GLY A 61 -0.31 11.20 15.36
N PHE A 62 0.54 10.27 15.80
CA PHE A 62 0.24 9.24 16.80
C PHE A 62 0.90 9.53 18.15
N VAL A 63 1.75 10.55 18.23
CA VAL A 63 2.39 10.98 19.47
C VAL A 63 1.35 11.70 20.32
N PRO A 64 1.02 11.20 21.53
CA PRO A 64 -0.01 11.83 22.34
C PRO A 64 0.46 13.20 22.83
N GLU A 65 -0.51 14.08 23.06
CA GLU A 65 -0.31 15.37 23.73
C GLU A 65 0.08 15.19 25.22
N ASN A 66 -0.24 14.03 25.79
CA ASN A 66 -0.02 13.71 27.20
C ASN A 66 0.49 12.28 27.42
N GLY A 67 1.37 12.10 28.41
CA GLY A 67 1.96 10.82 28.78
C GLY A 67 3.29 10.55 28.06
N ALA A 68 4.27 10.01 28.81
CA ALA A 68 5.58 9.69 28.27
C ALA A 68 5.53 8.45 27.38
N GLY A 69 6.27 8.48 26.26
CA GLY A 69 6.53 7.30 25.47
C GLY A 69 7.44 6.31 26.19
N VAL A 70 7.15 5.01 26.06
CA VAL A 70 7.99 3.93 26.58
C VAL A 70 8.80 3.37 25.43
N LEU A 71 10.13 3.49 25.53
CA LEU A 71 11.10 3.00 24.57
C LEU A 71 11.84 1.79 25.13
N GLU A 72 11.74 0.65 24.45
CA GLU A 72 12.48 -0.57 24.75
C GLU A 72 13.39 -0.90 23.56
N GLU A 73 14.70 -0.85 23.77
CA GLU A 73 15.71 -1.03 22.73
C GLU A 73 16.78 -2.03 23.16
N TYR A 74 16.98 -3.07 22.35
CA TYR A 74 18.03 -4.05 22.57
C TYR A 74 18.49 -4.69 21.25
N GLY A 75 19.63 -5.40 21.31
CA GLY A 75 20.18 -6.12 20.17
C GLY A 75 21.66 -5.87 20.01
N THR A 76 22.35 -6.79 19.35
CA THR A 76 23.83 -6.77 19.28
C THR A 76 24.38 -5.57 18.51
N MET A 77 23.55 -4.88 17.71
CA MET A 77 23.94 -3.66 17.00
C MET A 77 23.67 -2.38 17.79
N LEU A 78 22.83 -2.43 18.83
CA LEU A 78 22.55 -1.31 19.71
C LEU A 78 23.42 -1.35 20.97
N ASP A 79 23.57 -2.53 21.57
CA ASP A 79 24.42 -2.77 22.75
C ASP A 79 25.44 -3.90 22.45
N PRO A 80 26.62 -3.55 21.89
CA PRO A 80 27.64 -4.53 21.54
C PRO A 80 28.19 -5.22 22.80
N GLY A 81 27.95 -6.53 22.92
CA GLY A 81 28.44 -7.35 24.04
C GLY A 81 27.36 -8.20 24.71
N GLN A 82 26.09 -7.91 24.45
CA GLN A 82 24.99 -8.76 24.88
C GLN A 82 24.84 -10.02 24.00
N GLU A 83 24.56 -11.16 24.61
CA GLU A 83 24.13 -12.36 23.88
C GLU A 83 22.66 -12.20 23.48
N SER A 84 22.40 -11.85 22.21
CA SER A 84 21.04 -11.76 21.66
C SER A 84 20.95 -12.39 20.28
N ARG A 85 19.75 -12.90 19.93
CA ARG A 85 19.41 -13.33 18.56
C ARG A 85 19.02 -12.15 17.68
N ALA A 86 18.47 -11.09 18.28
CA ALA A 86 18.11 -9.88 17.58
C ALA A 86 19.36 -9.03 17.34
N LEU A 87 19.58 -8.67 16.08
CA LEU A 87 20.55 -7.64 15.71
C LEU A 87 20.01 -6.26 16.12
N LEU A 88 18.70 -6.07 15.95
CA LEU A 88 17.94 -4.90 16.36
C LEU A 88 16.57 -5.36 16.87
N ASN A 89 16.14 -4.91 18.04
CA ASN A 89 14.76 -4.98 18.47
C ASN A 89 14.41 -3.71 19.24
N CYS A 90 13.50 -2.95 18.68
CA CYS A 90 13.07 -1.66 19.16
C CYS A 90 11.55 -1.62 19.22
N THR A 91 11.00 -1.26 20.38
CA THR A 91 9.58 -1.02 20.56
C THR A 91 9.40 0.36 21.18
N LEU A 92 8.65 1.22 20.50
CA LEU A 92 8.23 2.52 21.02
C LEU A 92 6.71 2.50 21.15
N SER A 93 6.21 2.81 22.33
CA SER A 93 4.77 2.72 22.62
C SER A 93 4.26 3.94 23.36
N TRP A 94 3.00 4.28 23.10
CA TRP A 94 2.29 5.39 23.72
C TRP A 94 0.89 4.96 24.17
N GLY A 95 0.44 5.50 25.30
CA GLY A 95 -0.92 5.31 25.82
C GLY A 95 -0.99 4.58 27.17
N SER A 96 -2.19 4.56 27.74
CA SER A 96 -2.45 4.02 29.07
C SER A 96 -2.66 2.51 29.05
N GLY A 97 -1.59 1.74 28.97
CA GLY A 97 -1.64 0.28 29.09
C GLY A 97 -0.29 -0.37 28.85
N ARG A 98 0.27 -1.04 29.86
CA ARG A 98 1.53 -1.80 29.71
C ARG A 98 1.38 -3.01 28.77
N TRP A 99 0.16 -3.51 28.63
CA TRP A 99 -0.16 -4.72 27.86
C TRP A 99 -0.81 -4.43 26.51
N GLU A 100 -1.52 -3.30 26.38
CA GLU A 100 -2.15 -2.83 25.14
C GLU A 100 -2.01 -1.30 25.03
N PRO A 101 -0.86 -0.80 24.54
CA PRO A 101 -0.69 0.62 24.27
C PRO A 101 -1.65 1.05 23.15
N ALA A 102 -2.09 2.32 23.19
CA ALA A 102 -2.97 2.87 22.17
C ALA A 102 -2.28 2.91 20.79
N HIS A 103 -0.99 3.23 20.79
CA HIS A 103 -0.16 3.20 19.60
C HIS A 103 1.17 2.53 19.91
N ARG A 104 1.62 1.66 19.01
CA ARG A 104 2.90 0.95 19.13
C ARG A 104 3.59 0.96 17.78
N VAL A 105 4.89 1.18 17.83
CA VAL A 105 5.81 1.01 16.72
C VAL A 105 6.80 -0.07 17.12
N ARG A 106 7.01 -1.06 16.25
CA ARG A 106 7.97 -2.13 16.48
C ARG A 106 8.87 -2.29 15.27
N ILE A 107 10.17 -2.37 15.49
CA ILE A 107 11.16 -2.77 14.48
C ILE A 107 11.99 -3.90 15.06
N ARG A 108 12.06 -5.02 14.37
CA ARG A 108 12.93 -6.14 14.72
C ARG A 108 13.70 -6.62 13.51
N ALA A 109 14.99 -6.84 13.68
CA ALA A 109 15.88 -7.48 12.72
C ALA A 109 16.61 -8.64 13.41
N GLU A 110 16.45 -9.85 12.89
CA GLU A 110 16.95 -11.08 13.48
C GLU A 110 17.66 -11.96 12.45
N ALA A 111 18.77 -12.56 12.86
CA ALA A 111 19.48 -13.56 12.07
C ALA A 111 18.80 -14.94 12.25
N GLN A 112 18.06 -15.42 11.26
CA GLN A 112 17.38 -16.72 11.33
C GLN A 112 18.39 -17.87 11.22
N ILE A 113 18.19 -18.93 12.02
CA ILE A 113 18.98 -20.17 11.88
C ILE A 113 18.31 -21.10 10.86
N ALA A 114 19.08 -22.01 10.23
CA ALA A 114 18.57 -22.91 9.20
C ALA A 114 17.31 -23.68 9.61
N ALA A 115 17.27 -24.20 10.84
CA ALA A 115 16.09 -24.90 11.39
C ALA A 115 14.83 -24.03 11.42
N GLN A 116 14.95 -22.72 11.67
CA GLN A 116 13.81 -21.79 11.64
C GLN A 116 13.40 -21.46 10.22
N VAL A 117 14.34 -21.39 9.28
CA VAL A 117 14.02 -21.21 7.86
C VAL A 117 13.26 -22.44 7.34
N GLU A 118 13.66 -23.64 7.75
CA GLU A 118 12.97 -24.88 7.43
C GLU A 118 11.61 -25.01 8.11
N GLU A 119 11.50 -24.65 9.40
CA GLU A 119 10.25 -24.68 10.15
C GLU A 119 9.27 -23.63 9.63
N ALA A 120 9.74 -22.41 9.34
CA ALA A 120 8.96 -21.41 8.64
C ALA A 120 8.56 -21.94 7.26
N GLY A 121 9.48 -22.47 6.46
CA GLY A 121 9.17 -23.09 5.16
C GLY A 121 8.19 -24.27 5.23
N ALA A 122 8.16 -25.01 6.35
CA ALA A 122 7.27 -26.14 6.59
C ALA A 122 5.88 -25.69 7.09
N ALA A 123 5.82 -24.69 7.97
CA ALA A 123 4.58 -24.02 8.37
C ALA A 123 3.95 -23.22 7.19
N GLU A 124 4.78 -22.75 6.27
CA GLU A 124 4.42 -22.10 5.01
C GLU A 124 3.93 -23.10 3.95
N LYS A 125 4.14 -24.41 4.14
CA LYS A 125 3.78 -25.47 3.19
C LYS A 125 2.26 -25.73 3.26
N GLY A 126 1.50 -24.91 2.54
CA GLY A 126 0.03 -25.04 2.43
C GLY A 126 -0.74 -23.73 2.61
N ILE A 127 -0.05 -22.66 2.99
CA ILE A 127 -0.63 -21.31 3.06
C ILE A 127 0.00 -20.50 1.91
N PRO A 128 -0.77 -20.07 0.89
CA PRO A 128 -0.25 -19.22 -0.17
C PRO A 128 0.33 -17.95 0.46
N ARG A 129 1.66 -17.78 0.39
CA ARG A 129 2.27 -16.49 0.71
C ARG A 129 1.99 -15.55 -0.45
N VAL A 130 0.95 -14.75 -0.30
CA VAL A 130 0.79 -13.58 -1.15
C VAL A 130 2.03 -12.72 -0.93
N SER A 131 2.94 -12.67 -1.92
CA SER A 131 4.06 -11.74 -1.92
C SER A 131 3.53 -10.34 -2.21
N ASP A 132 2.81 -9.77 -1.26
CA ASP A 132 2.08 -8.50 -1.35
C ASP A 132 2.97 -7.27 -1.05
N PHE A 133 4.29 -7.47 -0.91
CA PHE A 133 5.19 -6.36 -0.61
C PHE A 133 5.08 -5.26 -1.68
N PRO A 134 4.76 -4.01 -1.29
CA PRO A 134 4.42 -2.93 -2.23
C PRO A 134 5.65 -2.32 -2.92
N LEU A 135 6.86 -2.77 -2.54
CA LEU A 135 8.11 -2.34 -3.15
C LEU A 135 8.74 -3.48 -3.95
N PRO A 136 9.43 -3.16 -5.05
CA PRO A 136 10.10 -4.17 -5.84
C PRO A 136 11.32 -4.74 -5.10
N LEU A 137 11.38 -6.07 -4.91
CA LEU A 137 12.47 -6.74 -4.19
C LEU A 137 13.52 -7.35 -5.15
N PRO A 138 14.83 -7.27 -4.84
CA PRO A 138 15.88 -7.93 -5.63
C PRO A 138 15.89 -9.45 -5.41
N PRO A 139 16.58 -10.22 -6.29
CA PRO A 139 16.80 -11.65 -6.07
C PRO A 139 17.39 -11.94 -4.68
N GLY A 140 16.96 -13.02 -4.05
CA GLY A 140 17.37 -13.37 -2.68
C GLY A 140 16.67 -12.54 -1.59
N VAL A 141 15.65 -11.74 -1.95
CA VAL A 141 14.81 -11.01 -1.00
C VAL A 141 13.34 -11.32 -1.25
N THR A 142 12.64 -11.71 -0.20
CA THR A 142 11.19 -11.95 -0.21
C THR A 142 10.54 -11.10 0.87
N GLY A 143 9.32 -10.62 0.63
CA GLY A 143 8.62 -9.80 1.60
C GLY A 143 7.12 -9.91 1.50
N SER A 144 6.45 -9.43 2.54
CA SER A 144 5.02 -9.30 2.62
C SER A 144 4.64 -8.09 3.47
N THR A 145 3.44 -7.57 3.26
CA THR A 145 2.78 -6.67 4.20
C THR A 145 1.54 -7.33 4.77
N GLY A 146 0.91 -6.69 5.73
CA GLY A 146 -0.33 -7.16 6.33
C GLY A 146 -0.93 -6.06 7.17
N SER A 147 -2.17 -6.27 7.59
CA SER A 147 -2.87 -5.44 8.55
C SER A 147 -3.54 -6.34 9.58
N ASP A 148 -3.68 -5.83 10.80
CA ASP A 148 -4.39 -6.49 11.89
C ASP A 148 -5.20 -5.46 12.66
N ASP A 149 -6.39 -5.85 13.12
CA ASP A 149 -7.23 -5.03 14.01
C ASP A 149 -6.56 -4.80 15.39
N ARG A 150 -6.82 -3.63 15.98
CA ARG A 150 -6.52 -3.36 17.40
C ARG A 150 -7.74 -2.90 18.17
N VAL A 151 -7.61 -2.87 19.50
CA VAL A 151 -8.63 -2.29 20.40
C VAL A 151 -8.94 -0.82 20.05
N ARG A 152 -7.97 -0.09 19.49
CA ARG A 152 -8.17 1.25 18.91
C ARG A 152 -7.37 1.37 17.61
N GLY A 153 -8.08 1.52 16.50
CA GLY A 153 -7.50 1.60 15.16
C GLY A 153 -6.92 0.27 14.70
N SER A 154 -6.00 0.35 13.73
CA SER A 154 -5.39 -0.82 13.10
C SER A 154 -3.85 -0.77 13.16
N GLU A 155 -3.19 -1.91 13.00
CA GLU A 155 -1.75 -2.02 12.83
C GLU A 155 -1.43 -2.46 11.40
N VAL A 156 -0.32 -1.96 10.87
CA VAL A 156 0.20 -2.38 9.55
C VAL A 156 1.56 -2.99 9.75
N SER A 157 1.74 -4.19 9.23
CA SER A 157 2.97 -4.94 9.33
C SER A 157 3.67 -5.04 7.98
N ALA A 158 5.00 -5.10 8.02
CA ALA A 158 5.86 -5.39 6.88
C ALA A 158 6.95 -6.37 7.30
N SER A 159 7.14 -7.43 6.51
CA SER A 159 8.13 -8.48 6.73
C SER A 159 9.05 -8.57 5.52
N LEU A 160 10.36 -8.70 5.78
CA LEU A 160 11.38 -8.95 4.76
C LEU A 160 12.31 -10.07 5.21
N ARG A 161 12.58 -10.99 4.29
CA ARG A 161 13.63 -12.00 4.42
C ARG A 161 14.70 -11.69 3.38
N VAL A 162 15.94 -11.54 3.82
CA VAL A 162 17.09 -11.13 2.99
C VAL A 162 18.19 -12.17 3.11
N GLU A 163 18.64 -12.70 1.97
CA GLU A 163 19.82 -13.56 1.92
C GLU A 163 21.10 -12.74 2.14
N CYS A 164 22.01 -13.30 2.94
CA CYS A 164 23.24 -12.68 3.39
C CYS A 164 24.43 -13.59 3.03
N PRO A 165 24.97 -13.52 1.80
CA PRO A 165 26.05 -14.41 1.34
C PRO A 165 27.31 -14.37 2.19
N GLY A 166 27.69 -13.18 2.67
CA GLY A 166 28.81 -12.94 3.58
C GLY A 166 28.54 -13.34 5.03
N GLY A 167 27.30 -13.76 5.33
CA GLY A 167 26.84 -14.12 6.67
C GLY A 167 26.58 -12.91 7.56
N LEU A 168 25.92 -13.17 8.69
CA LEU A 168 25.64 -12.20 9.75
C LEU A 168 26.61 -12.43 10.92
N ARG A 169 27.19 -11.34 11.45
CA ARG A 169 28.20 -11.37 12.53
C ARG A 169 27.53 -11.18 13.90
N GLY A 170 28.31 -11.33 14.98
CA GLY A 170 27.83 -11.15 16.36
C GLY A 170 27.14 -12.38 16.95
N ARG A 171 27.26 -13.55 16.32
CA ARG A 171 26.70 -14.82 16.79
C ARG A 171 27.75 -15.92 16.85
N LYS A 172 27.51 -16.91 17.72
CA LYS A 172 28.29 -18.16 17.79
C LYS A 172 28.06 -19.08 16.58
N ALA A 173 26.90 -19.00 15.93
CA ALA A 173 26.55 -19.80 14.75
C ALA A 173 26.36 -18.89 13.51
N PRO A 174 26.97 -19.23 12.36
CA PRO A 174 26.79 -18.46 11.14
C PRO A 174 25.35 -18.56 10.64
N SER A 175 24.72 -17.42 10.38
CA SER A 175 23.43 -17.33 9.69
C SER A 175 23.63 -16.57 8.39
N ARG A 176 22.93 -17.02 7.34
CA ARG A 176 22.90 -16.38 6.02
C ARG A 176 21.53 -15.79 5.69
N THR A 177 20.64 -15.68 6.68
CA THR A 177 19.28 -15.20 6.46
C THR A 177 18.94 -14.16 7.51
N LEU A 178 18.64 -12.95 7.05
CA LEU A 178 18.15 -11.86 7.87
C LEU A 178 16.62 -11.79 7.74
N GLN A 179 15.91 -11.77 8.85
CA GLN A 179 14.48 -11.45 8.90
C GLN A 179 14.31 -10.07 9.52
N VAL A 180 13.60 -9.18 8.83
CA VAL A 180 13.16 -7.88 9.32
C VAL A 180 11.64 -7.89 9.44
N SER A 181 11.12 -7.36 10.53
CA SER A 181 9.69 -7.14 10.75
C SER A 181 9.47 -5.74 11.31
N VAL A 182 8.52 -5.03 10.73
CA VAL A 182 8.11 -3.69 11.14
C VAL A 182 6.60 -3.71 11.40
N GLU A 183 6.16 -3.11 12.49
CA GLU A 183 4.76 -2.86 12.82
C GLU A 183 4.59 -1.36 13.06
N LEU A 184 3.67 -0.71 12.34
CA LEU A 184 3.34 0.71 12.47
C LEU A 184 1.85 0.89 12.78
N PRO A 185 1.47 1.93 13.54
CA PRO A 185 0.06 2.24 13.77
C PRO A 185 -0.58 2.85 12.50
N SER A 186 -1.85 2.54 12.25
CA SER A 186 -2.70 3.19 11.25
C SER A 186 -3.88 3.89 11.91
N LYS A 187 -4.42 4.91 11.23
CA LYS A 187 -5.65 5.60 11.63
C LYS A 187 -6.91 4.90 11.13
N ALA A 188 -6.78 3.84 10.33
CA ALA A 188 -7.93 3.05 9.88
C ALA A 188 -8.64 2.39 11.06
N ASP A 189 -9.97 2.41 11.05
CA ASP A 189 -10.80 1.83 12.10
C ASP A 189 -10.88 0.30 12.01
N SER A 190 -10.53 -0.29 10.86
CA SER A 190 -10.46 -1.74 10.63
C SER A 190 -9.29 -2.12 9.71
N GLU A 191 -8.80 -3.35 9.84
CA GLU A 191 -7.77 -3.99 9.02
C GLU A 191 -8.07 -3.95 7.52
N TYR A 192 -9.35 -3.93 7.13
CA TYR A 192 -9.81 -3.86 5.74
C TYR A 192 -9.76 -2.45 5.15
N ASP A 193 -9.70 -1.41 5.99
CA ASP A 193 -9.73 0.00 5.60
C ASP A 193 -8.33 0.64 5.61
N VAL A 194 -7.28 -0.15 5.82
CA VAL A 194 -5.90 0.35 5.83
C VAL A 194 -5.53 0.83 4.42
N PRO A 195 -5.13 2.11 4.27
CA PRO A 195 -4.80 2.62 2.95
C PRO A 195 -3.46 2.05 2.45
N ALA A 196 -3.34 1.88 1.14
CA ALA A 196 -2.11 1.41 0.50
C ALA A 196 -0.87 2.27 0.84
N THR A 197 -1.06 3.54 1.20
CA THR A 197 0.02 4.43 1.65
C THR A 197 0.65 3.98 2.97
N ASP A 198 -0.11 3.36 3.86
CA ASP A 198 0.38 2.88 5.15
C ASP A 198 1.17 1.57 4.97
N HIS A 199 0.68 0.67 4.12
CA HIS A 199 1.44 -0.52 3.67
C HIS A 199 2.79 -0.12 3.05
N LEU A 200 2.77 0.89 2.17
CA LEU A 200 3.99 1.40 1.55
C LEU A 200 4.95 2.03 2.56
N LEU A 201 4.43 2.72 3.59
CA LEU A 201 5.25 3.28 4.67
C LEU A 201 5.95 2.17 5.47
N ALA A 202 5.19 1.16 5.91
CA ALA A 202 5.73 0.01 6.65
C ALA A 202 6.80 -0.72 5.82
N ALA A 203 6.53 -0.94 4.53
CA ALA A 203 7.48 -1.55 3.60
C ALA A 203 8.76 -0.73 3.44
N ARG A 204 8.67 0.59 3.29
CA ARG A 204 9.86 1.48 3.20
C ARG A 204 10.68 1.45 4.49
N THR A 205 10.02 1.44 5.65
CA THR A 205 10.71 1.33 6.95
C THR A 205 11.39 -0.04 7.09
N ALA A 206 10.76 -1.13 6.63
CA ALA A 206 11.38 -2.45 6.61
C ALA A 206 12.60 -2.49 5.69
N VAL A 207 12.52 -1.91 4.49
CA VAL A 207 13.66 -1.81 3.57
C VAL A 207 14.79 -0.95 4.15
N ALA A 208 14.49 0.21 4.72
CA ALA A 208 15.47 1.07 5.36
C ALA A 208 16.20 0.34 6.50
N THR A 209 15.44 -0.41 7.32
CA THR A 209 15.99 -1.25 8.38
C THR A 209 16.88 -2.36 7.81
N ALA A 210 16.42 -3.08 6.78
CA ALA A 210 17.18 -4.13 6.14
C ALA A 210 18.51 -3.59 5.60
N ASN A 211 18.48 -2.51 4.82
CA ASN A 211 19.68 -1.86 4.28
C ASN A 211 20.66 -1.40 5.39
N TRP A 212 20.12 -0.83 6.47
CA TRP A 212 20.93 -0.38 7.60
C TRP A 212 21.65 -1.56 8.29
N VAL A 213 20.97 -2.70 8.42
CA VAL A 213 21.55 -3.93 9.01
C VAL A 213 22.56 -4.57 8.05
N THR A 214 22.19 -4.78 6.79
CA THR A 214 23.02 -5.48 5.79
C THR A 214 24.35 -4.76 5.55
N GLU A 215 24.31 -3.43 5.47
CA GLU A 215 25.49 -2.57 5.33
C GLU A 215 26.46 -2.75 6.51
N ARG A 216 25.96 -2.62 7.74
CA ARG A 216 26.78 -2.70 8.97
C ARG A 216 27.30 -4.11 9.22
N GLN A 217 26.51 -5.13 8.89
CA GLN A 217 26.92 -6.53 9.00
C GLN A 217 27.88 -6.96 7.88
N LYS A 218 28.05 -6.13 6.84
CA LYS A 218 28.80 -6.46 5.62
C LYS A 218 28.33 -7.80 5.05
N CYS A 219 27.01 -7.97 4.98
CA CYS A 219 26.40 -9.27 4.70
C CYS A 219 26.55 -9.70 3.24
N GLY A 220 27.03 -8.81 2.36
CA GLY A 220 27.27 -9.07 0.93
C GLY A 220 26.02 -8.99 0.05
N ALA A 221 24.88 -8.53 0.59
CA ALA A 221 23.69 -8.23 -0.20
C ALA A 221 23.78 -6.81 -0.76
N ASP A 222 23.34 -6.63 -2.01
CA ASP A 222 23.17 -5.30 -2.58
C ASP A 222 22.05 -4.53 -1.85
N PRO A 223 22.15 -3.19 -1.73
CA PRO A 223 21.08 -2.39 -1.14
C PRO A 223 19.76 -2.58 -1.88
N ILE A 224 18.69 -2.83 -1.12
CA ILE A 224 17.33 -2.88 -1.63
C ILE A 224 16.93 -1.45 -1.99
N ARG A 225 16.77 -1.19 -3.28
CA ARG A 225 16.38 0.11 -3.82
C ARG A 225 14.89 0.37 -3.56
N THR A 226 14.59 1.54 -2.99
CA THR A 226 13.21 2.02 -2.75
C THR A 226 12.77 3.08 -3.76
N ASP A 227 13.66 3.42 -4.70
CA ASP A 227 13.41 4.32 -5.81
C ASP A 227 12.18 3.79 -6.56
N ALA A 228 11.18 4.66 -6.61
CA ALA A 228 9.79 4.37 -6.86
C ALA A 228 9.57 3.63 -8.20
N SER A 229 8.44 2.91 -8.29
CA SER A 229 7.75 2.83 -9.58
C SER A 229 7.75 4.24 -10.19
N PRO A 230 8.20 4.43 -11.45
CA PRO A 230 8.24 5.73 -12.10
C PRO A 230 6.95 6.48 -11.78
N ARG A 231 7.03 7.73 -11.29
CA ARG A 231 5.80 8.50 -11.07
C ARG A 231 5.08 8.56 -12.41
N PRO A 232 3.78 8.20 -12.46
CA PRO A 232 3.02 8.34 -13.68
C PRO A 232 3.08 9.78 -14.14
N ALA A 233 3.54 10.01 -15.37
CA ALA A 233 3.42 11.31 -16.01
C ALA A 233 2.02 11.37 -16.63
N ALA A 234 1.28 12.42 -16.30
CA ALA A 234 -0.05 12.67 -16.84
C ALA A 234 -0.01 13.81 -17.85
N GLY A 235 -0.79 13.68 -18.93
CA GLY A 235 -0.91 14.72 -19.94
C GLY A 235 -1.77 14.33 -21.13
N PRO A 236 -1.99 15.25 -22.07
CA PRO A 236 -2.80 15.03 -23.28
C PRO A 236 -2.12 14.10 -24.30
N THR A 237 -0.86 13.74 -24.07
CA THR A 237 -0.05 12.87 -24.91
C THR A 237 0.54 11.76 -24.06
N PRO A 238 0.51 10.50 -24.52
CA PRO A 238 1.11 9.40 -23.78
C PRO A 238 2.63 9.58 -23.66
N THR A 239 3.22 8.99 -22.61
CA THR A 239 4.68 8.88 -22.51
C THR A 239 5.24 7.99 -23.62
N GLU A 240 6.55 8.06 -23.88
CA GLU A 240 7.21 7.20 -24.88
C GLU A 240 6.91 5.71 -24.65
N LEU A 241 6.85 5.27 -23.39
CA LEU A 241 6.54 3.88 -23.02
C LEU A 241 5.07 3.50 -23.25
N CYS A 242 4.19 4.49 -23.32
CA CYS A 242 2.75 4.33 -23.49
C CYS A 242 2.26 4.80 -24.86
N ALA A 243 3.16 5.20 -25.77
CA ALA A 243 2.81 5.70 -27.10
C ALA A 243 2.07 4.68 -27.97
N TRP A 244 2.16 3.39 -27.62
CA TRP A 244 1.37 2.33 -28.23
C TRP A 244 -0.13 2.46 -27.90
N LEU A 245 -0.51 3.16 -26.82
CA LEU A 245 -1.90 3.37 -26.45
C LEU A 245 -2.48 4.54 -27.27
N ASP A 246 -2.80 4.23 -28.53
CA ASP A 246 -3.40 5.16 -29.48
C ASP A 246 -4.89 4.80 -29.68
N PRO A 247 -5.83 5.63 -29.21
CA PRO A 247 -7.27 5.40 -29.34
C PRO A 247 -7.77 5.29 -30.78
N GLU A 248 -7.16 6.01 -31.73
CA GLU A 248 -7.56 5.95 -33.14
C GLU A 248 -7.20 4.60 -33.76
N GLU A 249 -5.98 4.12 -33.49
CA GLU A 249 -5.53 2.81 -33.96
C GLU A 249 -6.22 1.64 -33.25
N LEU A 250 -6.73 1.87 -32.04
CA LEU A 250 -7.52 0.89 -31.26
C LEU A 250 -9.03 0.97 -31.55
N GLU A 251 -9.46 1.87 -32.44
CA GLU A 251 -10.87 2.10 -32.80
C GLU A 251 -11.77 2.43 -31.58
N PHE A 252 -11.21 3.10 -30.57
CA PHE A 252 -11.94 3.55 -29.39
C PHE A 252 -12.73 4.84 -29.64
N ALA A 253 -13.37 5.37 -28.59
CA ALA A 253 -14.05 6.66 -28.64
C ALA A 253 -13.12 7.75 -29.20
N ARG A 254 -13.63 8.61 -30.09
CA ARG A 254 -12.84 9.61 -30.83
C ARG A 254 -12.70 10.95 -30.09
N ASP A 255 -13.07 10.96 -28.82
CA ASP A 255 -13.07 12.14 -27.97
C ASP A 255 -11.66 12.48 -27.50
N THR A 256 -11.53 13.55 -26.73
CA THR A 256 -10.24 13.92 -26.15
C THR A 256 -9.82 12.87 -25.14
N TRP A 257 -8.63 12.28 -25.31
CA TRP A 257 -8.03 11.37 -24.34
C TRP A 257 -6.98 12.07 -23.49
N GLU A 258 -6.97 11.74 -22.20
CA GLU A 258 -5.89 12.03 -21.27
C GLU A 258 -5.18 10.75 -20.86
N PHE A 259 -3.85 10.82 -20.82
CA PHE A 259 -3.00 9.68 -20.57
C PHE A 259 -2.26 9.83 -19.24
N SER A 260 -2.02 8.71 -18.60
CA SER A 260 -1.18 8.59 -17.40
C SER A 260 -0.35 7.33 -17.53
N GLY A 261 0.97 7.43 -17.40
CA GLY A 261 1.82 6.26 -17.62
C GLY A 261 3.24 6.45 -17.13
N ASP A 262 4.02 5.38 -17.13
CA ASP A 262 5.41 5.42 -16.69
C ASP A 262 6.22 6.44 -17.49
N GLY A 263 6.82 7.40 -16.79
CA GLY A 263 7.72 8.39 -17.39
C GLY A 263 9.15 7.87 -17.64
N ALA A 264 9.50 6.70 -17.09
CA ALA A 264 10.80 6.07 -17.24
C ALA A 264 10.67 4.55 -17.18
N TYR A 265 11.56 3.82 -17.86
CA TYR A 265 11.45 2.36 -17.93
C TYR A 265 11.85 1.68 -16.61
N ASN A 266 11.00 0.80 -16.11
CA ASN A 266 11.27 -0.06 -14.95
C ASN A 266 11.20 -1.53 -15.37
N ARG A 267 12.29 -2.30 -15.24
CA ARG A 267 12.33 -3.72 -15.64
C ARG A 267 11.35 -4.65 -14.91
N ARG A 268 10.81 -4.21 -13.77
CA ARG A 268 9.98 -5.04 -12.86
C ARG A 268 8.49 -4.82 -13.01
N ALA A 269 8.08 -3.63 -13.44
CA ALA A 269 6.67 -3.29 -13.59
C ALA A 269 6.47 -2.22 -14.66
N GLY A 270 5.31 -2.27 -15.32
CA GLY A 270 4.88 -1.29 -16.32
C GLY A 270 3.45 -0.83 -16.06
N PHE A 271 3.18 0.46 -16.24
CA PHE A 271 1.85 1.05 -16.15
C PHE A 271 1.60 2.05 -17.29
N CYS A 272 0.48 1.87 -17.99
CA CYS A 272 -0.07 2.81 -18.95
C CYS A 272 -1.59 2.88 -18.78
N SER A 273 -2.14 4.08 -18.84
CA SER A 273 -3.57 4.32 -18.77
C SER A 273 -3.96 5.47 -19.69
N GLY A 274 -5.17 5.39 -20.23
CA GLY A 274 -5.81 6.43 -21.01
C GLY A 274 -7.28 6.48 -20.67
N HIS A 275 -7.87 7.66 -20.63
CA HIS A 275 -9.31 7.85 -20.44
C HIS A 275 -9.79 9.08 -21.22
N ILE A 276 -11.08 9.12 -21.58
CA ILE A 276 -11.66 10.29 -22.24
C ILE A 276 -11.94 11.43 -21.23
N THR A 277 -11.73 12.66 -21.67
CA THR A 277 -12.13 13.89 -20.97
C THR A 277 -13.12 14.68 -21.81
N GLY A 278 -14.40 14.33 -21.67
CA GLY A 278 -15.49 14.98 -22.40
C GLY A 278 -16.70 14.05 -22.58
N TYR A 279 -17.90 14.62 -22.48
CA TYR A 279 -19.14 13.86 -22.56
C TYR A 279 -19.65 13.85 -24.01
N GLY A 280 -19.41 12.75 -24.72
CA GLY A 280 -20.05 12.44 -26.00
C GLY A 280 -21.03 11.29 -25.79
N GLY A 281 -22.32 11.49 -26.08
CA GLY A 281 -23.26 10.35 -26.07
C GLY A 281 -22.86 9.36 -27.16
N PHE A 282 -22.54 8.12 -26.80
CA PHE A 282 -22.05 7.13 -27.74
C PHE A 282 -23.04 5.99 -28.00
N ALA A 283 -23.01 5.48 -29.22
CA ALA A 283 -23.69 4.25 -29.57
C ALA A 283 -22.91 3.03 -29.04
N ARG A 284 -23.64 2.07 -28.44
CA ARG A 284 -23.22 0.68 -28.20
C ARG A 284 -21.88 0.50 -27.44
N LEU A 285 -21.83 0.99 -26.19
CA LEU A 285 -20.81 0.65 -25.18
C LEU A 285 -19.35 0.82 -25.64
N PRO A 286 -18.90 2.01 -26.06
CA PRO A 286 -17.50 2.21 -26.43
C PRO A 286 -16.58 2.07 -25.22
N VAL A 287 -15.32 1.74 -25.48
CA VAL A 287 -14.25 1.83 -24.48
C VAL A 287 -13.90 3.30 -24.24
N VAL A 288 -13.98 3.72 -22.99
CA VAL A 288 -13.73 5.10 -22.53
C VAL A 288 -12.56 5.24 -21.58
N GLU A 289 -12.07 4.11 -21.05
CA GLU A 289 -10.83 4.05 -20.30
C GLU A 289 -10.14 2.70 -20.57
N VAL A 290 -8.81 2.74 -20.62
CA VAL A 290 -7.95 1.55 -20.72
C VAL A 290 -6.84 1.66 -19.70
N THR A 291 -6.49 0.53 -19.10
CA THR A 291 -5.33 0.37 -18.25
C THR A 291 -4.54 -0.86 -18.65
N ALA A 292 -3.22 -0.72 -18.72
CA ALA A 292 -2.27 -1.77 -19.00
C ALA A 292 -1.23 -1.84 -17.89
N GLU A 293 -1.14 -3.01 -17.26
CA GLU A 293 -0.23 -3.29 -16.16
C GLU A 293 0.62 -4.51 -16.47
N SER A 294 1.90 -4.45 -16.14
CA SER A 294 2.81 -5.58 -16.26
C SER A 294 3.67 -5.73 -15.03
N TRP A 295 4.05 -6.96 -14.73
CA TRP A 295 4.90 -7.32 -13.60
C TRP A 295 5.85 -8.47 -13.98
N SER A 296 7.11 -8.45 -13.56
CA SER A 296 8.08 -9.56 -13.79
C SER A 296 8.67 -10.15 -12.50
N GLY A 297 9.08 -11.42 -12.59
CA GLY A 297 9.75 -12.15 -11.54
C GLY A 297 8.86 -12.42 -10.33
N GLU A 298 9.44 -12.35 -9.14
CA GLU A 298 8.71 -12.51 -7.87
C GLU A 298 7.57 -11.49 -7.70
N PHE A 299 7.73 -10.29 -8.26
CA PHE A 299 6.69 -9.26 -8.23
C PHE A 299 5.45 -9.67 -9.05
N ALA A 300 5.66 -10.40 -10.15
CA ALA A 300 4.59 -10.90 -10.99
C ALA A 300 3.70 -11.91 -10.26
N ARG A 301 4.31 -12.85 -9.54
CA ARG A 301 3.58 -13.85 -8.76
C ARG A 301 2.70 -13.19 -7.69
N GLY A 302 3.28 -12.28 -6.91
CA GLY A 302 2.54 -11.55 -5.88
C GLY A 302 1.39 -10.71 -6.43
N ALA A 303 1.60 -10.04 -7.59
CA ALA A 303 0.52 -9.30 -8.25
C ALA A 303 -0.62 -10.23 -8.70
N TYR A 304 -0.30 -11.32 -9.39
CA TYR A 304 -1.31 -12.28 -9.86
C TYR A 304 -2.10 -12.92 -8.71
N GLU A 305 -1.43 -13.28 -7.61
CA GLU A 305 -2.07 -13.83 -6.41
C GLU A 305 -3.05 -12.83 -5.77
N ARG A 306 -2.65 -11.55 -5.59
CA ARG A 306 -3.56 -10.50 -5.08
C ARG A 306 -4.82 -10.37 -5.93
N HIS A 307 -4.66 -10.32 -7.25
CA HIS A 307 -5.80 -10.23 -8.14
C HIS A 307 -6.66 -11.51 -8.10
N THR A 308 -6.04 -12.68 -7.99
CA THR A 308 -6.78 -13.95 -7.84
C THR A 308 -7.57 -13.97 -6.54
N ASP A 309 -7.01 -13.42 -5.46
CA ASP A 309 -7.63 -13.45 -4.14
C ASP A 309 -8.91 -12.63 -4.07
N VAL A 310 -8.92 -11.46 -4.70
CA VAL A 310 -10.10 -10.59 -4.81
C VAL A 310 -10.97 -10.91 -6.04
N GLY A 311 -10.65 -11.96 -6.81
CA GLY A 311 -11.43 -12.40 -7.97
C GLY A 311 -11.30 -11.52 -9.22
N THR A 312 -10.23 -10.74 -9.35
CA THR A 312 -9.89 -9.87 -10.50
C THR A 312 -8.82 -10.47 -11.43
N ALA A 313 -8.38 -11.71 -11.19
CA ALA A 313 -7.59 -12.54 -12.10
C ALA A 313 -8.24 -13.91 -12.36
N PRO A 314 -7.94 -14.60 -13.48
CA PRO A 314 -8.46 -15.92 -13.76
C PRO A 314 -8.14 -16.91 -12.63
N GLY A 315 -9.16 -17.55 -12.06
CA GLY A 315 -9.02 -18.47 -10.94
C GLY A 315 -10.35 -18.88 -10.33
N GLN A 316 -10.32 -19.62 -9.20
CA GLN A 316 -11.52 -20.20 -8.57
C GLN A 316 -12.56 -19.15 -8.12
N ARG A 317 -12.13 -17.91 -7.85
CA ARG A 317 -13.01 -16.81 -7.42
C ARG A 317 -13.45 -15.87 -8.55
N ALA A 318 -12.97 -16.09 -9.78
CA ALA A 318 -13.33 -15.25 -10.91
C ALA A 318 -14.83 -15.39 -11.24
N PRO A 319 -15.58 -14.28 -11.40
CA PRO A 319 -16.99 -14.35 -11.78
C PRO A 319 -17.17 -15.07 -13.12
N SER A 320 -17.93 -16.16 -13.14
CA SER A 320 -18.34 -16.81 -14.40
C SER A 320 -19.49 -16.04 -15.06
N PRO A 321 -19.60 -16.00 -16.39
CA PRO A 321 -20.77 -15.42 -17.06
C PRO A 321 -22.04 -16.18 -16.65
N VAL A 322 -23.09 -15.45 -16.22
CA VAL A 322 -24.29 -16.01 -15.56
C VAL A 322 -25.19 -16.75 -16.54
N ARG A 323 -25.18 -16.38 -17.83
CA ARG A 323 -26.12 -16.90 -18.84
C ARG A 323 -25.40 -17.49 -20.05
N ARG A 324 -26.02 -18.53 -20.64
CA ARG A 324 -25.50 -19.27 -21.81
C ARG A 324 -25.39 -18.42 -23.09
N ASP A 325 -26.16 -17.34 -23.18
CA ASP A 325 -26.13 -16.37 -24.28
C ASP A 325 -25.04 -15.30 -24.12
N GLY A 326 -24.36 -15.28 -22.96
CA GLY A 326 -23.35 -14.27 -22.61
C GLY A 326 -23.92 -12.96 -22.11
N THR A 327 -25.24 -12.88 -21.85
CA THR A 327 -25.89 -11.67 -21.32
C THR A 327 -25.62 -11.52 -19.83
N VAL A 328 -25.22 -10.32 -19.41
CA VAL A 328 -24.95 -10.02 -17.99
C VAL A 328 -25.76 -8.81 -17.55
N VAL A 329 -26.33 -8.88 -16.35
CA VAL A 329 -26.98 -7.74 -15.70
C VAL A 329 -25.97 -7.18 -14.72
N ILE A 330 -25.65 -5.90 -14.88
CA ILE A 330 -24.71 -5.18 -14.02
C ILE A 330 -25.45 -4.06 -13.28
N ARG A 331 -24.92 -3.67 -12.12
CA ARG A 331 -25.36 -2.49 -11.39
C ARG A 331 -24.34 -1.39 -11.60
N THR A 332 -24.75 -0.28 -12.19
CA THR A 332 -23.91 0.91 -12.31
C THR A 332 -24.00 1.69 -11.01
N SER A 333 -23.30 1.23 -9.97
CA SER A 333 -23.04 2.02 -8.75
C SER A 333 -21.71 2.77 -8.92
N ALA A 334 -21.18 3.40 -7.87
CA ALA A 334 -19.98 4.26 -7.85
C ALA A 334 -18.66 3.64 -8.38
N PHE A 335 -18.69 2.43 -8.96
CA PHE A 335 -17.55 1.73 -9.53
C PHE A 335 -17.70 1.61 -11.05
N SER A 336 -16.68 2.03 -11.79
CA SER A 336 -16.61 1.83 -13.25
C SER A 336 -16.36 0.34 -13.54
N PRO A 337 -17.31 -0.39 -14.14
CA PRO A 337 -17.16 -1.81 -14.43
C PRO A 337 -16.10 -2.03 -15.51
N ARG A 338 -15.28 -3.08 -15.39
CA ARG A 338 -14.14 -3.33 -16.29
C ARG A 338 -14.12 -4.76 -16.80
N LEU A 339 -13.61 -4.96 -18.02
CA LEU A 339 -13.25 -6.29 -18.52
C LEU A 339 -11.72 -6.38 -18.54
N ALA A 340 -11.16 -7.29 -17.74
CA ALA A 340 -9.71 -7.49 -17.64
C ALA A 340 -9.28 -8.76 -18.40
N LEU A 341 -8.29 -8.65 -19.28
CA LEU A 341 -7.65 -9.75 -20.00
C LEU A 341 -6.24 -9.96 -19.45
N TRP A 342 -5.93 -11.21 -19.08
CA TRP A 342 -4.67 -11.60 -18.49
C TRP A 342 -3.82 -12.44 -19.43
N ALA A 343 -2.51 -12.19 -19.44
CA ALA A 343 -1.53 -12.99 -20.15
C ALA A 343 -0.28 -13.24 -19.30
N LYS A 344 0.40 -14.35 -19.58
CA LYS A 344 1.67 -14.75 -18.97
C LYS A 344 2.75 -14.79 -20.03
N SER A 345 3.92 -14.25 -19.75
CA SER A 345 5.09 -14.28 -20.64
C SER A 345 6.36 -14.68 -19.88
N GLU A 346 7.42 -14.98 -20.63
CA GLU A 346 8.79 -15.10 -20.11
C GLU A 346 9.60 -13.88 -20.56
N CYS A 347 10.10 -13.08 -19.63
CA CYS A 347 10.84 -11.84 -19.90
C CYS A 347 12.24 -11.90 -19.26
N ASP A 348 13.07 -10.88 -19.46
CA ASP A 348 14.42 -10.82 -18.86
C ASP A 348 14.39 -10.88 -17.32
N GLY A 349 13.31 -10.39 -16.71
CA GLY A 349 13.06 -10.47 -15.26
C GLY A 349 12.51 -11.82 -14.77
N GLY A 350 12.38 -12.81 -15.66
CA GLY A 350 11.71 -14.09 -15.40
C GLY A 350 10.25 -14.09 -15.85
N THR A 351 9.45 -15.01 -15.28
CA THR A 351 8.01 -15.09 -15.55
C THR A 351 7.34 -13.73 -15.28
N ALA A 352 6.50 -13.30 -16.21
CA ALA A 352 5.76 -12.05 -16.13
C ALA A 352 4.27 -12.25 -16.34
N TYR A 353 3.47 -11.38 -15.73
CA TYR A 353 2.04 -11.28 -15.98
C TYR A 353 1.71 -9.90 -16.54
N HIS A 354 0.79 -9.88 -17.48
CA HIS A 354 0.26 -8.69 -18.13
C HIS A 354 -1.24 -8.66 -17.93
N ARG A 355 -1.78 -7.49 -17.61
CA ARG A 355 -3.21 -7.25 -17.43
C ARG A 355 -3.60 -6.05 -18.28
N ILE A 356 -4.56 -6.26 -19.17
CA ILE A 356 -5.24 -5.18 -19.91
C ILE A 356 -6.66 -5.08 -19.38
N ALA A 357 -7.05 -3.94 -18.85
CA ALA A 357 -8.41 -3.66 -18.44
C ALA A 357 -9.02 -2.60 -19.35
N VAL A 358 -10.18 -2.90 -19.92
CA VAL A 358 -10.99 -1.95 -20.69
C VAL A 358 -12.25 -1.60 -19.91
N THR A 359 -12.55 -0.31 -19.83
CA THR A 359 -13.74 0.25 -19.17
C THR A 359 -14.68 0.75 -20.27
N PRO A 360 -15.85 0.11 -20.45
CA PRO A 360 -16.91 0.64 -21.31
C PRO A 360 -17.72 1.75 -20.64
N GLU A 361 -18.26 2.65 -21.45
CA GLU A 361 -19.30 3.59 -21.03
C GLU A 361 -20.68 2.93 -21.12
N PHE A 362 -21.50 3.06 -20.08
CA PHE A 362 -22.89 2.64 -20.12
C PHE A 362 -23.80 3.84 -20.28
N ASP A 363 -24.79 3.73 -21.17
CA ASP A 363 -25.85 4.73 -21.28
C ASP A 363 -26.66 4.75 -19.97
N SER A 364 -26.24 5.62 -19.07
CA SER A 364 -26.90 5.90 -17.81
C SER A 364 -28.06 6.86 -18.07
N GLY A 365 -29.03 6.44 -18.89
CA GLY A 365 -30.14 7.25 -19.40
C GLY A 365 -30.56 8.39 -18.47
N SER A 366 -30.58 9.61 -19.03
CA SER A 366 -30.81 10.87 -18.33
C SER A 366 -32.14 10.86 -17.55
N GLY A 367 -32.08 10.50 -16.28
CA GLY A 367 -33.21 10.45 -15.36
C GLY A 367 -32.72 10.91 -14.00
N ALA A 368 -33.32 11.99 -13.51
CA ALA A 368 -32.94 12.79 -12.35
C ALA A 368 -33.22 12.11 -11.00
N ASP A 369 -32.93 10.82 -10.89
CA ASP A 369 -33.01 10.06 -9.64
C ASP A 369 -31.62 9.47 -9.37
N GLU A 370 -30.78 10.26 -8.66
CA GLU A 370 -29.36 9.97 -8.38
C GLU A 370 -29.15 8.92 -7.27
N GLU A 371 -30.21 8.26 -6.77
CA GLU A 371 -30.10 7.34 -5.62
C GLU A 371 -30.51 5.88 -5.88
N GLU A 372 -31.00 5.51 -7.07
CA GLU A 372 -31.31 4.10 -7.39
C GLU A 372 -30.21 3.42 -8.21
N GLU A 373 -29.71 2.28 -7.72
CA GLU A 373 -28.81 1.38 -8.45
C GLU A 373 -29.41 1.02 -9.84
N LYS A 374 -28.95 1.69 -10.90
CA LYS A 374 -29.43 1.40 -12.26
C LYS A 374 -28.88 0.05 -12.71
N LYS A 375 -29.79 -0.85 -13.10
CA LYS A 375 -29.45 -2.14 -13.71
C LYS A 375 -29.28 -1.97 -15.20
N VAL A 376 -28.09 -2.26 -15.71
CA VAL A 376 -27.80 -2.25 -17.14
C VAL A 376 -27.64 -3.67 -17.64
N VAL A 377 -28.22 -3.96 -18.81
CA VAL A 377 -28.10 -5.26 -19.47
C VAL A 377 -27.01 -5.15 -20.52
N VAL A 378 -25.94 -5.92 -20.34
CA VAL A 378 -24.87 -6.09 -21.32
C VAL A 378 -25.24 -7.28 -22.18
N GLU A 379 -25.54 -7.04 -23.46
CA GLU A 379 -25.85 -8.11 -24.39
C GLU A 379 -24.60 -8.94 -24.72
N GLY A 380 -24.78 -10.23 -25.02
CA GLY A 380 -23.66 -11.10 -25.39
C GLY A 380 -22.88 -10.63 -26.63
N ALA A 381 -23.51 -9.85 -27.53
CA ALA A 381 -22.83 -9.24 -28.67
C ALA A 381 -21.87 -8.12 -28.25
N ASP A 382 -22.30 -7.26 -27.32
CA ASP A 382 -21.48 -6.17 -26.81
C ASP A 382 -20.34 -6.69 -25.93
N ARG A 383 -20.62 -7.70 -25.09
CA ARG A 383 -19.59 -8.39 -24.31
C ARG A 383 -18.51 -9.01 -25.21
N ARG A 384 -18.89 -9.61 -26.34
CA ARG A 384 -17.93 -10.14 -27.33
C ARG A 384 -17.10 -9.04 -27.99
N ARG A 385 -17.69 -7.86 -28.23
CA ARG A 385 -16.96 -6.70 -28.75
C ARG A 385 -15.91 -6.22 -27.75
N LEU A 386 -16.29 -6.03 -26.48
CA LEU A 386 -15.34 -5.64 -25.42
C LEU A 386 -14.18 -6.64 -25.25
N SER A 387 -14.48 -7.93 -25.37
CA SER A 387 -13.46 -9.00 -25.39
C SER A 387 -12.50 -8.85 -26.58
N ALA A 388 -13.02 -8.54 -27.77
CA ALA A 388 -12.19 -8.25 -28.94
C ALA A 388 -11.34 -6.99 -28.77
N ASP A 389 -11.90 -5.93 -28.17
CA ASP A 389 -11.20 -4.67 -27.89
C ASP A 389 -10.05 -4.88 -26.88
N ALA A 390 -10.32 -5.60 -25.79
CA ALA A 390 -9.29 -5.98 -24.80
C ALA A 390 -8.19 -6.84 -25.44
N ARG A 391 -8.57 -7.74 -26.35
CA ARG A 391 -7.63 -8.60 -27.09
C ARG A 391 -6.76 -7.80 -28.04
N ALA A 392 -7.35 -6.92 -28.85
CA ALA A 392 -6.62 -6.05 -29.78
C ALA A 392 -5.63 -5.15 -29.03
N THR A 393 -6.06 -4.62 -27.89
CA THR A 393 -5.21 -3.80 -27.00
C THR A 393 -4.03 -4.58 -26.46
N LEU A 394 -4.24 -5.81 -25.97
CA LEU A 394 -3.16 -6.69 -25.50
C LEU A 394 -2.18 -7.01 -26.63
N ASP A 395 -2.68 -7.37 -27.81
CA ASP A 395 -1.83 -7.73 -28.95
C ASP A 395 -0.97 -6.54 -29.39
N ARG A 396 -1.54 -5.33 -29.42
CA ARG A 396 -0.80 -4.09 -29.69
C ARG A 396 0.26 -3.80 -28.62
N TYR A 397 -0.12 -3.92 -27.34
CA TYR A 397 0.79 -3.72 -26.22
C TYR A 397 1.99 -4.66 -26.28
N LEU A 398 1.77 -5.94 -26.55
CA LEU A 398 2.84 -6.95 -26.65
C LEU A 398 3.72 -6.77 -27.90
N ALA A 399 3.17 -6.25 -29.00
CA ALA A 399 3.89 -6.06 -30.26
C ALA A 399 4.74 -4.77 -30.29
N ALA A 400 4.40 -3.77 -29.48
CA ALA A 400 5.10 -2.48 -29.49
C ALA A 400 6.51 -2.59 -28.90
N ALA A 401 7.53 -2.26 -29.69
CA ALA A 401 8.95 -2.38 -29.28
C ALA A 401 9.30 -1.50 -28.07
N ASP A 402 8.74 -0.28 -28.02
CA ASP A 402 8.99 0.68 -26.94
C ASP A 402 8.11 0.49 -25.71
N SER A 403 7.11 -0.40 -25.79
CA SER A 403 6.30 -0.78 -24.64
C SER A 403 7.13 -1.49 -23.57
N TRP A 404 6.55 -1.65 -22.39
CA TRP A 404 7.20 -2.41 -21.33
C TRP A 404 7.54 -3.86 -21.74
N PRO A 405 6.63 -4.67 -22.35
CA PRO A 405 6.97 -6.02 -22.81
C PRO A 405 8.10 -6.04 -23.83
N GLY A 406 8.11 -5.09 -24.77
CA GLY A 406 9.17 -4.96 -25.77
C GLY A 406 10.53 -4.69 -25.14
N ARG A 407 10.60 -3.70 -24.23
CA ARG A 407 11.85 -3.36 -23.50
C ARG A 407 12.28 -4.41 -22.48
N ALA A 408 11.37 -5.26 -22.02
CA ALA A 408 11.66 -6.39 -21.13
C ALA A 408 11.99 -7.69 -21.90
N ASN A 409 12.03 -7.64 -23.24
CA ASN A 409 12.28 -8.78 -24.12
C ASN A 409 11.35 -9.97 -23.82
N CYS A 410 10.08 -9.67 -23.55
CA CYS A 410 9.07 -10.67 -23.25
C CYS A 410 8.79 -11.57 -24.47
N ARG A 411 8.66 -12.87 -24.22
CA ARG A 411 8.41 -13.91 -25.24
C ARG A 411 7.51 -15.00 -24.69
N ALA A 412 7.08 -15.91 -25.57
CA ALA A 412 6.27 -17.08 -25.24
C ALA A 412 4.97 -16.72 -24.48
N THR A 413 4.30 -15.66 -24.92
CA THR A 413 3.09 -15.16 -24.26
C THR A 413 1.91 -16.12 -24.42
N THR A 414 1.26 -16.44 -23.32
CA THR A 414 0.06 -17.28 -23.25
C THR A 414 -1.06 -16.50 -22.57
N VAL A 415 -2.24 -16.45 -23.18
CA VAL A 415 -3.43 -15.83 -22.59
C VAL A 415 -3.98 -16.73 -21.50
N LEU A 416 -4.23 -16.16 -20.32
CA LEU A 416 -4.74 -16.89 -19.16
C LEU A 416 -6.27 -16.85 -19.09
N GLY A 417 -6.88 -15.76 -19.57
CA GLY A 417 -8.34 -15.62 -19.62
C GLY A 417 -8.80 -14.20 -19.29
N GLU A 418 -10.12 -14.05 -19.33
CA GLU A 418 -10.83 -12.80 -19.06
C GLU A 418 -11.48 -12.84 -17.68
N VAL A 419 -11.63 -11.66 -17.06
CA VAL A 419 -12.34 -11.46 -15.81
C VAL A 419 -13.26 -10.26 -15.94
N GLU A 420 -14.54 -10.46 -15.62
CA GLU A 420 -15.57 -9.42 -15.59
C GLU A 420 -15.61 -8.81 -14.19
N GLU A 421 -15.03 -7.62 -14.03
CA GLU A 421 -15.02 -6.84 -12.79
C GLU A 421 -16.29 -5.97 -12.72
N TRP A 422 -17.45 -6.65 -12.76
CA TRP A 422 -18.76 -6.00 -12.89
C TRP A 422 -19.58 -6.20 -11.60
N PRO A 423 -20.12 -5.12 -11.00
CA PRO A 423 -21.07 -5.26 -9.89
C PRO A 423 -22.34 -5.95 -10.41
N ARG A 424 -22.82 -7.01 -9.75
CA ARG A 424 -24.00 -7.80 -10.16
C ARG A 424 -25.17 -7.65 -9.20
#